data_AF-A0A4Q5P4F4-F1
#
_entry.id   AF-A0A4Q5P4F4-F1
#
_cell.length_a   1.000
_cell.length_b   1.000
_cell.length_c   1.000
_cell.angle_alpha   90.00
_cell.angle_beta   90.00
_cell.angle_gamma   90.00
#
_symmetry.space_group_name_H-M   'P 1'
#
loop_
_entity.id
_entity.type
_entity.pdbx_description
1 polymer ?
#
loop_
_entity_poly.entity_id
_entity_poly.type
_entity_poly.pdbx_seq_one_letter_code
_entity_poly.pdbx_strand_id
1 'polypeptide(L)'
;MKKAEISPLKFTSLSELHSVLQLPKPPQHLLVSMVENMPGDISKEKLDNSFIMDFYKISYVESISGKLKYGQDFYDFDEGGLFF
;
A
#
# COMPACT_ATOMS: atom_id res chain seq x y z
N MET A 1 -4.60 13.72 -27.65
CA MET A 1 -5.34 13.81 -26.37
C MET A 1 -4.32 14.19 -25.30
N LYS A 2 -4.49 15.30 -24.58
CA LYS A 2 -3.57 15.69 -23.50
C LYS A 2 -3.76 14.69 -22.35
N LYS A 3 -2.71 13.92 -22.04
CA LYS A 3 -2.68 13.03 -20.87
C LYS A 3 -2.72 13.95 -19.64
N ALA A 4 -3.76 13.82 -18.80
CA ALA A 4 -3.78 14.53 -17.54
C ALA A 4 -2.56 14.08 -16.72
N GLU A 5 -1.75 15.02 -16.24
CA GLU A 5 -0.65 14.71 -15.33
C GLU A 5 -1.23 14.36 -13.96
N ILE A 6 -1.51 13.06 -13.75
CA ILE A 6 -1.89 12.55 -12.44
C ILE A 6 -0.60 12.44 -11.62
N SER A 7 -0.38 13.43 -10.76
CA SER A 7 0.70 13.37 -9.78
C SER A 7 0.39 12.28 -8.75
N PRO A 8 1.37 11.47 -8.33
CA PRO A 8 1.13 10.44 -7.34
C PRO A 8 0.75 11.06 -5.98
N LEU A 9 -0.20 10.44 -5.29
CA LEU A 9 -0.56 10.80 -3.92
C LEU A 9 0.66 10.60 -3.01
N LYS A 10 1.04 11.61 -2.24
CA LYS A 10 2.19 11.51 -1.33
C LYS A 10 1.73 11.39 0.11
N PHE A 11 2.20 10.37 0.81
CA PHE A 11 2.02 10.20 2.25
C PHE A 11 3.29 10.60 3.00
N THR A 12 3.14 11.51 3.95
CA THR A 12 4.26 12.03 4.76
C THR A 12 4.28 11.45 6.17
N SER A 13 3.19 10.83 6.62
CA SER A 13 3.08 10.26 7.96
C SER A 13 2.17 9.02 8.03
N LEU A 14 2.36 8.20 9.08
CA LEU A 14 1.49 7.04 9.36
C LEU A 14 0.03 7.48 9.63
N SER A 15 -0.18 8.61 10.30
CA SER A 15 -1.52 9.15 10.58
C SER A 15 -2.28 9.51 9.30
N GLU A 16 -1.58 10.05 8.30
CA GLU A 16 -2.16 10.36 6.99
C GLU A 16 -2.57 9.10 6.24
N LEU A 17 -1.71 8.08 6.24
CA LEU A 17 -2.02 6.78 5.64
C LEU A 17 -3.25 6.14 6.32
N HIS A 18 -3.28 6.11 7.66
CA HIS A 18 -4.45 5.61 8.41
C HIS A 18 -5.73 6.39 8.08
N SER A 19 -5.61 7.68 7.73
CA SER A 19 -6.75 8.51 7.34
C SER A 19 -7.37 8.13 6.03
N VAL A 20 -6.54 7.91 5.04
CA VAL A 20 -7.02 7.52 3.71
C VAL A 20 -7.57 6.09 3.74
N LEU A 21 -6.90 5.19 4.47
CA LEU A 21 -7.28 3.78 4.59
C LEU A 21 -8.40 3.49 5.60
N GLN A 22 -8.91 4.51 6.31
CA GLN A 22 -9.94 4.35 7.35
C GLN A 22 -9.55 3.38 8.48
N LEU A 23 -8.25 3.30 8.75
CA LEU A 23 -7.71 2.51 9.85
C LEU A 23 -7.93 3.22 11.19
N PRO A 24 -7.87 2.49 12.32
CA PRO A 24 -7.92 3.09 13.65
C PRO A 24 -6.89 4.21 13.81
N LYS A 25 -7.31 5.33 14.42
CA LYS A 25 -6.46 6.50 14.68
C LYS A 25 -6.48 6.92 16.15
N PRO A 26 -5.35 7.48 16.66
CA PRO A 26 -4.04 7.48 16.00
C PRO A 26 -3.45 6.06 15.95
N PRO A 27 -2.44 5.80 15.08
CA PRO A 27 -1.66 4.57 15.20
C PRO A 27 -1.13 4.45 16.63
N GLN A 28 -1.05 3.22 17.14
CA GLN A 28 -0.65 2.97 18.54
C GLN A 28 0.78 3.43 18.84
N HIS A 29 1.63 3.49 17.82
CA HIS A 29 3.01 3.93 17.94
C HIS A 29 3.38 4.94 16.85
N LEU A 30 4.26 5.89 17.17
CA LEU A 30 4.59 7.03 16.30
C LEU A 30 5.42 6.66 15.07
N LEU A 31 6.29 5.65 15.19
CA LEU A 31 7.25 5.27 14.14
C LEU A 31 6.93 3.94 13.45
N VAL A 32 5.98 3.17 14.01
CA VAL A 32 5.67 1.82 13.54
C VAL A 32 4.17 1.64 13.61
N SER A 33 3.58 1.11 12.55
CA SER A 33 2.19 0.68 12.54
C SER A 33 2.10 -0.70 11.92
N MET A 34 1.28 -1.56 12.52
CA MET A 34 0.97 -2.89 12.01
C MET A 34 -0.53 -2.94 11.73
N VAL A 35 -0.86 -3.44 10.54
CA VAL A 35 -2.22 -3.47 10.03
C VAL A 35 -2.46 -4.86 9.46
N GLU A 36 -3.50 -5.54 9.95
CA GLU A 36 -3.99 -6.75 9.29
C GLU A 36 -4.71 -6.34 8.01
N ASN A 37 -4.23 -6.85 6.88
CA ASN A 37 -4.80 -6.60 5.56
C ASN A 37 -5.86 -7.66 5.24
N MET A 38 -7.01 -7.61 5.91
CA MET A 38 -8.11 -8.54 5.64
C MET A 38 -8.94 -8.09 4.43
N PRO A 39 -9.48 -9.03 3.63
CA PRO A 39 -10.38 -8.69 2.53
C PRO A 39 -11.59 -7.89 3.01
N GLY A 40 -11.71 -6.64 2.57
CA GLY A 40 -12.83 -5.74 2.91
C GLY A 40 -12.48 -4.59 3.86
N ASP A 41 -11.33 -4.66 4.54
CA ASP A 41 -10.94 -3.62 5.52
C ASP A 41 -10.38 -2.35 4.88
N ILE A 42 -9.87 -2.46 3.65
CA ILE A 42 -9.29 -1.33 2.92
C ILE A 42 -10.13 -1.00 1.69
N SER A 43 -10.64 0.22 1.65
CA SER A 43 -11.29 0.78 0.46
C SER A 43 -10.26 1.01 -0.64
N LYS A 44 -10.19 0.05 -1.58
CA LYS A 44 -9.28 0.09 -2.75
C LYS A 44 -9.52 1.31 -3.63
N GLU A 45 -10.76 1.81 -3.68
CA GLU A 45 -11.16 2.99 -4.49
C GLU A 45 -10.37 4.26 -4.14
N LYS A 46 -9.86 4.38 -2.91
CA LYS A 46 -9.04 5.54 -2.50
C LYS A 46 -7.55 5.42 -2.87
N LEU A 47 -7.14 4.22 -3.25
CA LEU A 47 -5.78 3.84 -3.64
C LEU A 47 -5.63 3.64 -5.16
N ASP A 48 -6.69 3.87 -5.93
CA ASP A 48 -6.70 3.72 -7.39
C ASP A 48 -5.72 4.69 -8.11
N ASN A 49 -5.10 5.61 -7.38
CA ASN A 49 -4.02 6.47 -7.86
C ASN A 49 -2.66 5.98 -7.36
N SER A 50 -1.63 6.10 -8.22
CA SER A 50 -0.24 5.89 -7.82
C SER A 50 0.07 6.72 -6.57
N PHE A 51 0.83 6.16 -5.62
CA PHE A 51 1.21 6.85 -4.41
C PHE A 51 2.67 6.59 -4.05
N ILE A 52 3.24 7.51 -3.26
CA ILE A 52 4.59 7.43 -2.70
C ILE A 52 4.52 7.73 -1.20
N MET A 53 5.49 7.21 -0.44
CA MET A 53 5.54 7.36 1.02
C MET A 53 6.93 7.85 1.44
N ASP A 54 6.99 8.75 2.42
CA ASP A 54 8.26 9.19 3.06
C ASP A 54 8.74 8.20 4.15
N PHE A 55 8.11 7.03 4.22
CA PHE A 55 8.42 5.95 5.16
C PHE A 55 8.36 4.60 4.44
N TYR A 56 9.02 3.59 5.03
CA TYR A 56 9.01 2.23 4.51
C TYR A 56 7.72 1.50 4.88
N LYS A 57 7.25 0.63 3.98
CA LYS A 57 6.16 -0.31 4.23
C LYS A 57 6.70 -1.71 3.95
N ILE A 58 6.35 -2.67 4.78
CA ILE A 58 6.54 -4.09 4.47
C ILE A 58 5.15 -4.72 4.52
N SER A 59 4.81 -5.51 3.51
CA SER A 59 3.54 -6.24 3.43
C SER A 59 3.84 -7.70 3.21
N TYR A 60 3.24 -8.55 4.03
CA TYR A 60 3.23 -9.98 3.81
C TYR A 60 1.95 -10.36 3.06
N VAL A 61 2.11 -11.18 2.04
CA VAL A 61 1.03 -11.71 1.23
C VAL A 61 1.12 -13.23 1.32
N GLU A 62 0.07 -13.88 1.81
CA GLU A 62 0.03 -15.34 1.94
C GLU A 62 -0.12 -16.05 0.59
N SER A 63 -0.97 -15.52 -0.29
CA SER A 63 -1.09 -16.03 -1.66
C SER A 63 -1.73 -14.96 -2.54
N ILE A 64 -1.00 -14.49 -3.55
CA ILE A 64 -1.59 -13.84 -4.72
C ILE A 64 -1.35 -14.80 -5.87
N SER A 65 -2.42 -15.20 -6.55
CA SER A 65 -2.25 -15.99 -7.76
C SER A 65 -1.63 -15.11 -8.86
N GLY A 66 -0.46 -15.51 -9.35
CA GLY A 66 0.20 -14.89 -10.49
C GLY A 66 1.35 -13.96 -10.15
N LYS A 67 1.83 -13.26 -11.18
CA LYS A 67 3.07 -12.46 -11.11
C LYS A 67 2.78 -10.99 -10.87
N LEU A 68 3.44 -10.41 -9.88
CA LEU A 68 3.36 -8.97 -9.61
C LEU A 68 4.54 -8.26 -10.29
N LYS A 69 4.26 -7.14 -10.97
CA LYS A 69 5.31 -6.29 -11.52
C LYS A 69 5.97 -5.48 -10.42
N TYR A 70 7.29 -5.54 -10.32
CA TYR A 70 8.07 -4.71 -9.40
C TYR A 70 9.31 -4.20 -10.12
N GLY A 71 9.48 -2.87 -10.15
CA GLY A 71 10.51 -2.24 -10.96
C GLY A 71 10.37 -2.60 -12.45
N GLN A 72 11.40 -3.22 -13.01
CA GLN A 72 11.45 -3.61 -14.42
C GLN A 72 10.98 -5.04 -14.68
N ASP A 73 10.90 -5.87 -13.65
CA ASP A 73 10.67 -7.31 -13.75
C ASP A 73 9.35 -7.75 -13.08
N PHE A 74 9.05 -9.04 -13.24
CA PHE A 74 7.91 -9.71 -12.63
C PHE A 74 8.39 -10.74 -11.63
N TYR A 75 7.81 -10.70 -10.44
CA TYR A 75 8.14 -11.59 -9.33
C TYR A 75 6.99 -12.57 -9.11
N ASP A 76 7.36 -13.81 -8.79
CA ASP A 76 6.45 -14.90 -8.48
C ASP A 76 6.08 -14.85 -6.99
N PHE A 77 4.78 -14.93 -6.68
CA PHE A 77 4.22 -14.90 -5.34
C PHE A 77 3.23 -16.08 -5.10
N ASP A 78 3.34 -17.15 -5.90
CA ASP A 78 2.43 -18.30 -5.82
C ASP A 78 2.45 -19.00 -4.45
N GLU A 79 3.58 -18.95 -3.71
CA GLU A 79 3.73 -19.46 -2.33
C GLU A 79 3.69 -18.35 -1.27
N GLY A 80 3.25 -17.15 -1.64
CA GLY A 80 3.30 -15.96 -0.80
C GLY A 80 4.69 -15.32 -0.75
N GLY A 81 4.79 -14.18 -0.07
CA GLY A 81 6.03 -13.44 0.03
C GLY A 81 5.91 -12.07 0.68
N LEU A 82 7.05 -11.40 0.81
CA LEU A 82 7.15 -10.04 1.31
C LEU A 82 7.28 -9.04 0.16
N PHE A 83 6.56 -7.93 0.28
CA PHE A 83 6.61 -6.77 -0.62
C PHE A 83 6.99 -5.53 0.19
N PHE A 84 7.89 -4.70 -0.35
CA PHE A 84 8.37 -3.48 0.30
C PHE A 84 8.49 -2.29 -0.65
#